data_AF-A0A6L7TTF4-F1
#
_entry.id   AF-A0A6L7TTF4-F1
#
_cell.length_a   1.000
_cell.length_b   1.000
_cell.length_c   1.000
_cell.angle_alpha   90.00
_cell.angle_beta   90.00
_cell.angle_gamma   90.00
#
_symmetry.space_group_name_H-M   'P 1'
#
loop_
_entity.id
_entity.type
_entity.pdbx_description
1 polymer ?
#
loop_
_entity_poly.entity_id
_entity_poly.type
_entity_poly.pdbx_seq_one_letter_code
_entity_poly.pdbx_strand_id
1 'polypeptide(L)'
;MEQFFNPAHPEAGFPDLQLCLFPHLRQFLVFDSRVGQPEVQELSADDVLGDDFFRAVEHEFSHALREMGDYPFAHLMNLTMHFEETIREVAMMFILERLGVRISDLDVPGHDGSGMEMPTVVVYVVTGSTVSAHSDVVLSALRELLQKPGSYESLPDWERRFTDLASQESEIMQRLNRQELAQAVRGESPDYFALWDNLN
;
A
#
# COMPACT_ATOMS: atom_id res chain seq x y z
N MET A 1 -5.67 -8.06 -18.52
CA MET A 1 -4.70 -7.29 -17.72
C MET A 1 -5.14 -5.83 -17.51
N GLU A 2 -6.41 -5.49 -17.82
CA GLU A 2 -6.97 -4.12 -17.74
C GLU A 2 -7.82 -3.88 -16.46
N GLN A 3 -7.83 -4.82 -15.50
CA GLN A 3 -8.72 -4.76 -14.32
C GLN A 3 -8.05 -4.20 -13.06
N PHE A 4 -6.73 -3.96 -13.04
CA PHE A 4 -6.05 -3.41 -11.87
C PHE A 4 -6.24 -1.88 -11.71
N PHE A 5 -6.75 -1.20 -12.75
CA PHE A 5 -6.98 0.24 -12.76
C PHE A 5 -8.39 0.57 -13.25
N ASN A 6 -9.40 -0.14 -12.77
CA ASN A 6 -10.79 0.28 -12.98
C ASN A 6 -11.28 0.98 -11.70
N PRO A 7 -11.28 2.33 -11.64
CA PRO A 7 -11.67 3.06 -10.44
C PRO A 7 -13.18 3.01 -10.14
N ALA A 8 -13.96 2.24 -10.90
CA ALA A 8 -15.38 2.03 -10.66
C ALA A 8 -15.77 0.59 -10.99
N HIS A 9 -16.08 -0.20 -9.97
CA HIS A 9 -17.25 -1.06 -10.11
C HIS A 9 -18.44 -0.09 -10.11
N PRO A 10 -19.27 -0.01 -11.16
CA PRO A 10 -20.32 1.00 -11.28
C PRO A 10 -21.39 0.97 -10.16
N GLU A 11 -21.38 -0.04 -9.29
CA GLU A 11 -22.23 -0.14 -8.10
C GLU A 11 -21.50 0.25 -6.79
N ALA A 12 -20.16 0.30 -6.78
CA ALA A 12 -19.37 0.78 -5.66
C ALA A 12 -19.01 2.24 -5.94
N GLY A 13 -19.43 3.15 -5.07
CA GLY A 13 -19.10 4.57 -5.20
C GLY A 13 -17.60 4.85 -5.28
N PHE A 14 -17.24 6.11 -5.53
CA PHE A 14 -15.85 6.55 -5.46
C PHE A 14 -15.27 6.26 -4.07
N PRO A 15 -14.05 5.70 -3.97
CA PRO A 15 -13.46 5.35 -2.68
C PRO A 15 -13.11 6.61 -1.89
N ASP A 16 -13.31 6.54 -0.58
CA ASP A 16 -13.03 7.61 0.37
C ASP A 16 -11.54 7.96 0.42
N LEU A 17 -10.68 6.93 0.44
CA LEU A 17 -9.24 7.04 0.53
C LEU A 17 -8.57 6.24 -0.59
N GLN A 18 -7.54 6.82 -1.20
CA GLN A 18 -6.71 6.13 -2.19
C GLN A 18 -5.24 6.28 -1.81
N LEU A 19 -4.54 5.15 -1.71
CA LEU A 19 -3.13 5.07 -1.34
C LEU A 19 -2.30 4.73 -2.57
N CYS A 20 -1.34 5.58 -2.94
CA CYS A 20 -0.36 5.30 -3.99
C CYS A 20 1.00 4.98 -3.35
N LEU A 21 1.31 3.68 -3.31
CA LEU A 21 2.52 3.14 -2.68
C LEU A 21 3.62 2.93 -3.72
N PHE A 22 4.83 3.37 -3.39
CA PHE A 22 6.04 3.17 -4.19
C PHE A 22 6.95 2.22 -3.39
N PRO A 23 7.02 0.92 -3.73
CA PRO A 23 7.60 -0.10 -2.86
C PRO A 23 9.04 0.15 -2.42
N HIS A 24 9.84 0.87 -3.20
CA HIS A 24 11.23 1.13 -2.87
C HIS A 24 11.48 2.54 -2.31
N LEU A 25 10.43 3.34 -2.12
CA LEU A 25 10.51 4.67 -1.52
C LEU A 25 10.00 4.68 -0.08
N ARG A 26 10.42 5.70 0.66
CA ARG A 26 9.94 5.98 2.01
C ARG A 26 8.70 6.88 1.99
N GLN A 27 8.32 7.43 0.85
CA GLN A 27 7.18 8.33 0.71
C GLN A 27 6.08 7.66 -0.09
N PHE A 28 4.83 7.96 0.27
CA PHE A 28 3.65 7.54 -0.47
C PHE A 28 2.61 8.67 -0.50
N LEU A 29 1.71 8.62 -1.47
CA LEU A 29 0.66 9.62 -1.62
C LEU A 29 -0.67 9.08 -1.14
N VAL A 30 -1.44 9.94 -0.48
CA VAL A 30 -2.82 9.67 -0.07
C VAL A 30 -3.72 10.70 -0.73
N PHE A 31 -4.73 10.23 -1.44
CA PHE A 31 -5.83 11.04 -1.93
C PHE A 31 -7.02 10.82 -1.01
N ASP A 32 -7.40 11.87 -0.29
CA ASP A 32 -8.48 11.85 0.67
C ASP A 32 -9.68 12.63 0.14
N SER A 33 -10.78 11.93 -0.10
CA SER A 33 -12.01 12.52 -0.66
C SER A 33 -13.17 12.56 0.34
N ARG A 34 -12.91 12.25 1.62
CA ARG A 34 -13.93 12.14 2.67
C ARG A 34 -14.65 13.46 2.96
N VAL A 35 -13.95 14.60 2.83
CA VAL A 35 -14.49 15.91 3.24
C VAL A 35 -14.41 16.92 2.09
N GLY A 36 -15.55 17.18 1.45
CA GLY A 36 -15.70 18.28 0.49
C GLY A 36 -14.82 18.15 -0.75
N GLN A 37 -13.67 18.83 -0.74
CA GLN A 37 -12.71 18.83 -1.84
C GLN A 37 -11.62 17.77 -1.59
N PRO A 38 -11.27 16.95 -2.59
CA PRO A 38 -10.18 16.00 -2.44
C PRO A 38 -8.88 16.69 -2.04
N GLU A 39 -8.22 16.18 -1.00
CA GLU A 39 -6.89 16.60 -0.56
C GLU A 39 -5.86 15.55 -0.96
N VAL A 40 -4.65 16.00 -1.33
CA VAL A 40 -3.51 15.10 -1.57
C VAL A 40 -2.45 15.34 -0.51
N GLN A 41 -2.13 14.29 0.24
CA GLN A 41 -1.11 14.31 1.29
C GLN A 41 0.05 13.38 0.90
N GLU A 42 1.28 13.83 1.13
CA GLU A 42 2.47 12.99 1.07
C GLU A 42 2.80 12.53 2.49
N LEU A 43 2.82 11.22 2.71
CA LEU A 43 3.14 10.61 3.99
C LEU A 43 4.48 9.87 3.93
N SER A 44 5.19 9.87 5.05
CA SER A 44 6.39 9.06 5.24
C SER A 44 6.00 7.69 5.79
N ALA A 45 6.59 6.63 5.24
CA ALA A 45 6.54 5.29 5.81
C ALA A 45 7.09 5.27 7.23
N ASP A 46 8.03 6.14 7.59
CA ASP A 46 8.57 6.22 8.95
C ASP A 46 7.55 6.74 9.97
N ASP A 47 6.53 7.49 9.52
CA ASP A 47 5.42 7.94 10.38
C ASP A 47 4.41 6.82 10.68
N VAL A 48 4.43 5.75 9.87
CA VAL A 48 3.50 4.61 9.96
C VAL A 48 4.21 3.39 10.56
N LEU A 49 5.43 3.11 10.10
CA LEU A 49 6.23 1.92 10.42
C LEU A 49 7.24 2.22 11.54
N GLY A 50 6.76 2.84 12.62
CA GLY A 50 7.55 3.15 13.81
C GLY A 50 7.56 2.00 14.84
N ASP A 51 8.17 2.25 16.00
CA ASP A 51 8.26 1.27 17.09
C ASP A 51 6.89 0.77 17.56
N ASP A 52 5.89 1.65 17.59
CA ASP A 52 4.52 1.29 18.01
C ASP A 52 3.86 0.32 17.01
N PHE A 53 4.12 0.49 15.72
CA PHE A 53 3.68 -0.44 14.68
C PHE A 53 4.28 -1.83 14.90
N PHE A 54 5.60 -1.91 15.11
CA PHE A 54 6.26 -3.21 15.32
C PHE A 54 5.78 -3.88 16.61
N ARG A 55 5.57 -3.12 17.69
CA ARG A 55 4.99 -3.65 18.93
C ARG A 55 3.58 -4.18 18.74
N ALA A 56 2.75 -3.50 17.94
CA ALA A 56 1.41 -3.96 17.61
C ALA A 56 1.45 -5.27 16.80
N VAL A 57 2.29 -5.36 15.78
CA VAL A 57 2.50 -6.61 15.00
C VAL A 57 2.96 -7.75 15.91
N GLU A 58 3.95 -7.51 16.78
CA GLU A 58 4.44 -8.52 17.73
C GLU A 58 3.34 -8.98 18.70
N HIS A 59 2.50 -8.06 19.16
CA HIS A 59 1.37 -8.37 20.04
C HIS A 59 0.36 -9.27 19.34
N GLU A 60 -0.13 -8.86 18.17
CA GLU A 60 -1.13 -9.59 17.39
C GLU A 60 -0.61 -10.96 16.94
N PHE A 61 0.64 -11.03 16.47
CA PHE A 61 1.24 -12.30 16.08
C PHE A 61 1.44 -13.23 17.29
N SER A 62 1.85 -12.69 18.44
CA SER A 62 1.95 -13.48 19.67
C SER A 62 0.58 -13.98 20.14
N HIS A 63 -0.49 -13.24 19.89
CA HIS A 63 -1.85 -13.67 20.18
C HIS A 63 -2.25 -14.83 19.26
N ALA A 64 -2.11 -14.64 17.94
CA ALA A 64 -2.40 -15.65 16.93
C ALA A 64 -1.63 -16.96 17.17
N LEU A 65 -0.37 -16.90 17.59
CA LEU A 65 0.43 -18.09 17.93
C LEU A 65 -0.13 -18.88 19.12
N ARG A 66 -0.75 -18.20 20.09
CA ARG A 66 -1.23 -18.81 21.35
C ARG A 66 -2.68 -19.26 21.26
N GLU A 67 -3.46 -18.68 20.36
CA GLU A 67 -4.80 -19.14 20.00
C GLU A 67 -4.75 -20.42 19.13
N MET A 68 -4.07 -21.45 19.63
CA MET A 68 -4.06 -22.76 18.98
C MET A 68 -5.44 -23.41 19.20
N GLY A 69 -6.21 -23.55 18.12
CA GLY A 69 -7.42 -24.38 18.11
C GLY A 69 -7.12 -25.88 18.24
N ASP A 70 -8.13 -26.73 18.05
CA ASP A 70 -8.02 -28.19 18.22
C ASP A 70 -7.01 -28.87 17.27
N TYR A 71 -6.48 -28.15 16.27
CA TYR A 71 -5.58 -28.65 15.23
C TYR A 71 -4.27 -27.83 15.14
N PRO A 72 -3.31 -28.06 16.06
CA PRO A 72 -2.11 -27.21 16.18
C PRO A 72 -1.21 -27.23 14.93
N PHE A 73 -1.08 -28.36 14.25
CA PHE A 73 -0.25 -28.44 13.03
C PHE A 73 -0.90 -27.76 11.82
N ALA A 74 -2.24 -27.78 11.71
CA ALA A 74 -2.95 -27.04 10.67
C ALA A 74 -2.79 -25.53 10.87
N HIS A 75 -2.85 -25.08 12.12
CA HIS A 75 -2.56 -23.70 12.50
C HIS A 75 -1.16 -23.27 12.09
N LEU A 76 -0.14 -24.08 12.42
CA LEU A 76 1.25 -23.79 12.06
C LEU A 76 1.49 -23.74 10.54
N MET A 77 0.81 -24.57 9.74
CA MET A 77 0.92 -24.52 8.28
C MET A 77 0.39 -23.22 7.68
N ASN A 78 -0.59 -22.60 8.33
CA ASN A 78 -1.18 -21.33 7.89
C ASN A 78 -0.52 -20.10 8.54
N LEU A 79 0.48 -20.28 9.39
CA LEU A 79 1.05 -19.20 10.20
C LEU A 79 1.61 -18.05 9.35
N THR A 80 2.25 -18.36 8.21
CA THR A 80 2.77 -17.35 7.29
C THR A 80 1.65 -16.45 6.75
N MET A 81 0.53 -17.04 6.34
CA MET A 81 -0.64 -16.29 5.86
C MET A 81 -1.20 -15.37 6.95
N HIS A 82 -1.36 -15.89 8.16
CA HIS A 82 -1.83 -15.08 9.29
C HIS A 82 -0.85 -13.94 9.61
N PHE A 83 0.45 -14.19 9.54
CA PHE A 83 1.45 -13.14 9.78
C PHE A 83 1.39 -12.03 8.72
N GLU A 84 1.23 -12.40 7.45
CA GLU A 84 1.06 -11.43 6.36
C GLU A 84 -0.24 -10.62 6.52
N GLU A 85 -1.33 -11.26 6.93
CA GLU A 85 -2.61 -10.61 7.21
C GLU A 85 -2.50 -9.65 8.39
N THR A 86 -1.92 -10.08 9.52
CA THR A 86 -1.66 -9.24 10.69
C THR A 86 -0.84 -8.00 10.33
N ILE A 87 0.25 -8.16 9.57
CA ILE A 87 1.07 -7.01 9.15
C ILE A 87 0.23 -6.03 8.32
N ARG A 88 -0.60 -6.53 7.40
CA ARG A 88 -1.45 -5.70 6.54
C ARG A 88 -2.51 -4.94 7.34
N GLU A 89 -3.17 -5.62 8.27
CA GLU A 89 -4.21 -5.03 9.12
C GLU A 89 -3.64 -3.95 10.03
N VAL A 90 -2.54 -4.25 10.72
CA VAL A 90 -1.85 -3.29 11.59
C VAL A 90 -1.33 -2.10 10.77
N ALA A 91 -0.76 -2.33 9.59
CA ALA A 91 -0.30 -1.24 8.72
C ALA A 91 -1.46 -0.32 8.30
N MET A 92 -2.59 -0.90 7.90
CA MET A 92 -3.78 -0.12 7.53
C MET A 92 -4.30 0.68 8.72
N MET A 93 -4.36 0.08 9.91
CA MET A 93 -4.76 0.75 11.14
C MET A 93 -3.91 2.01 11.40
N PHE A 94 -2.58 1.89 11.38
CA PHE A 94 -1.66 3.02 11.58
C PHE A 94 -1.79 4.10 10.49
N ILE A 95 -1.99 3.71 9.22
CA ILE A 95 -2.23 4.67 8.13
C ILE A 95 -3.54 5.45 8.39
N LEU A 96 -4.61 4.75 8.73
CA LEU A 96 -5.92 5.36 9.00
C LEU A 96 -5.89 6.28 10.23
N GLU A 97 -5.22 5.87 11.30
CA GLU A 97 -4.99 6.72 12.48
C GLU A 97 -4.23 7.99 12.12
N ARG A 98 -3.18 7.88 11.28
CA ARG A 98 -2.41 9.04 10.80
C ARG A 98 -3.27 10.01 9.98
N LEU A 99 -4.24 9.49 9.25
CA LEU A 99 -5.24 10.24 8.49
C LEU A 99 -6.41 10.74 9.37
N GLY A 100 -6.34 10.54 10.68
CA GLY A 100 -7.36 11.01 11.64
C GLY A 100 -8.66 10.20 11.63
N VAL A 101 -8.66 8.99 11.06
CA VAL A 101 -9.78 8.05 11.22
C VAL A 101 -9.71 7.47 12.63
N ARG A 102 -10.75 7.71 13.43
CA ARG A 102 -10.86 7.11 14.76
C ARG A 102 -11.47 5.72 14.65
N ILE A 103 -10.63 4.70 14.79
CA ILE A 103 -11.05 3.29 14.76
C ILE A 103 -11.69 2.88 16.10
N SER A 104 -11.43 3.63 17.18
CA SER A 104 -11.87 3.32 18.55
C SER A 104 -13.37 3.48 18.83
N ASP A 105 -14.15 4.07 17.92
CA ASP A 105 -15.57 4.37 18.14
C ASP A 105 -16.53 3.29 17.60
N LEU A 106 -16.00 2.18 17.06
CA LEU A 106 -16.79 1.13 16.41
C LEU A 106 -17.46 0.13 17.36
N ASP A 107 -17.11 0.13 18.65
CA ASP A 107 -17.57 -0.88 19.62
C ASP A 107 -18.29 -0.33 20.87
N VAL A 108 -18.72 0.94 20.89
CA VAL A 108 -19.49 1.49 22.02
C VAL A 108 -20.98 1.55 21.71
N PRO A 109 -21.80 0.55 22.12
CA PRO A 109 -23.25 0.63 22.00
C PRO A 109 -23.77 1.71 22.96
N GLY A 110 -24.20 2.85 22.41
CA GLY A 110 -24.89 3.89 23.18
C GLY A 110 -24.34 5.31 23.08
N HIS A 111 -23.32 5.58 22.26
CA HIS A 111 -23.05 6.94 21.82
C HIS A 111 -23.77 7.23 20.49
N ASP A 112 -24.25 8.45 20.42
CA ASP A 112 -25.12 9.09 19.47
C ASP A 112 -24.61 9.03 18.03
N GLY A 113 -24.75 7.87 17.38
CA GLY A 113 -25.22 7.75 15.99
C GLY A 113 -24.53 8.55 14.88
N SER A 114 -23.38 9.18 15.10
CA SER A 114 -22.48 9.59 14.03
C SER A 114 -21.69 8.36 13.63
N GLY A 115 -22.37 7.41 12.97
CA GLY A 115 -21.73 6.30 12.31
C GLY A 115 -20.78 6.86 11.26
N MET A 116 -19.51 6.99 11.61
CA MET A 116 -18.47 6.98 10.59
C MET A 116 -18.47 5.56 10.05
N GLU A 117 -19.10 5.39 8.89
CA GLU A 117 -18.85 4.22 8.06
C GLU A 117 -17.32 4.16 7.82
N MET A 118 -16.74 2.98 7.97
CA MET A 118 -15.31 2.78 7.67
C MET A 118 -15.03 3.29 6.26
N PRO A 119 -14.01 4.15 6.07
CA PRO A 119 -13.75 4.69 4.76
C PRO A 119 -13.37 3.56 3.80
N THR A 120 -13.93 3.59 2.60
CA THR A 120 -13.52 2.68 1.54
C THR A 120 -12.12 3.05 1.08
N VAL A 121 -11.15 2.14 1.26
CA VAL A 121 -9.75 2.36 0.90
C VAL A 121 -9.38 1.57 -0.35
N VAL A 122 -8.76 2.22 -1.33
CA VAL A 122 -8.15 1.59 -2.50
C VAL A 122 -6.64 1.77 -2.47
N VAL A 123 -5.88 0.70 -2.72
CA VAL A 123 -4.41 0.73 -2.72
C VAL A 123 -3.89 0.50 -4.14
N TYR A 124 -3.15 1.47 -4.65
CA TYR A 124 -2.40 1.39 -5.89
C TYR A 124 -0.93 1.15 -5.57
N VAL A 125 -0.40 0.01 -6.02
CA VAL A 125 1.03 -0.28 -5.91
C VAL A 125 1.70 0.09 -7.24
N VAL A 126 2.57 1.08 -7.16
CA VAL A 126 3.21 1.70 -8.31
C VAL A 126 4.61 1.11 -8.46
N THR A 127 4.74 0.08 -9.31
CA THR A 127 6.02 -0.59 -9.57
C THR A 127 6.68 -0.08 -10.84
N GLY A 128 8.02 -0.02 -10.87
CA GLY A 128 8.80 0.62 -11.93
C GLY A 128 8.52 0.16 -13.37
N SER A 129 8.06 -1.07 -13.60
CA SER A 129 7.66 -1.58 -14.93
C SER A 129 6.26 -1.12 -15.35
N THR A 130 5.38 -0.87 -14.39
CA THR A 130 3.99 -0.43 -14.59
C THR A 130 3.93 1.09 -14.84
N VAL A 131 4.80 1.85 -14.18
CA VAL A 131 4.92 3.32 -14.32
C VAL A 131 5.42 3.73 -15.70
N SER A 132 6.50 3.12 -16.20
CA SER A 132 7.09 3.55 -17.47
C SER A 132 6.19 3.25 -18.67
N ALA A 133 5.30 2.28 -18.55
CA ALA A 133 4.38 1.87 -19.61
C ALA A 133 3.03 2.59 -19.57
N HIS A 134 2.56 3.01 -18.38
CA HIS A 134 1.17 3.48 -18.19
C HIS A 134 1.02 4.69 -17.26
N SER A 135 2.10 5.45 -16.97
CA SER A 135 2.02 6.66 -16.14
C SER A 135 0.94 7.64 -16.57
N ASP A 136 0.76 7.86 -17.87
CA ASP A 136 -0.29 8.72 -18.41
C ASP A 136 -1.70 8.20 -18.12
N VAL A 137 -1.90 6.88 -18.11
CA VAL A 137 -3.18 6.23 -17.82
C VAL A 137 -3.50 6.31 -16.32
N VAL A 138 -2.49 6.11 -15.46
CA VAL A 138 -2.65 6.26 -14.01
C VAL A 138 -2.93 7.71 -13.64
N LEU A 139 -2.18 8.66 -14.24
CA LEU A 139 -2.43 10.08 -14.06
C LEU A 139 -3.79 10.50 -14.60
N SER A 140 -4.25 9.97 -15.74
CA SER A 140 -5.59 10.28 -16.25
C SER A 140 -6.70 9.73 -15.35
N ALA A 141 -6.55 8.50 -14.84
CA ALA A 141 -7.51 7.93 -13.89
C ALA A 141 -7.56 8.71 -12.58
N LEU A 142 -6.40 9.08 -12.03
CA LEU A 142 -6.30 9.93 -10.83
C LEU A 142 -6.88 11.34 -11.09
N ARG A 143 -6.65 11.92 -12.28
CA ARG A 143 -7.28 13.18 -12.68
C ARG A 143 -8.80 13.06 -12.73
N GLU A 144 -9.35 12.06 -13.42
CA GLU A 144 -10.80 11.86 -13.50
C GLU A 144 -11.43 11.71 -12.11
N LEU A 145 -10.73 11.05 -11.18
CA LEU A 145 -11.14 10.88 -9.79
C LEU A 145 -11.14 12.18 -8.98
N LEU A 146 -10.12 13.02 -9.19
CA LEU A 146 -9.96 14.28 -8.46
C LEU A 146 -10.79 15.42 -9.05
N GLN A 147 -11.18 15.29 -10.32
CA GLN A 147 -12.04 16.24 -11.04
C GLN A 147 -13.52 16.05 -10.69
N LYS A 148 -13.88 16.19 -9.40
CA LYS A 148 -15.26 16.62 -9.09
C LYS A 148 -15.45 18.04 -9.65
N PRO A 149 -16.55 18.36 -10.36
CA PRO A 149 -16.78 19.68 -10.92
C PRO A 149 -17.02 20.67 -9.77
N GLY A 150 -16.00 21.46 -9.40
CA GLY A 150 -16.20 22.52 -8.41
C GLY A 150 -15.00 23.10 -7.65
N SER A 151 -13.76 22.65 -7.83
CA SER A 151 -12.63 23.36 -7.20
C SER A 151 -11.29 23.15 -7.88
N TYR A 152 -10.85 24.18 -8.60
CA TYR A 152 -9.55 24.21 -9.27
C TYR A 152 -8.72 25.40 -8.78
N GLU A 153 -8.68 25.64 -7.46
CA GLU A 153 -7.80 26.69 -6.92
C GLU A 153 -6.82 26.20 -5.83
N SER A 154 -6.89 24.94 -5.39
CA SER A 154 -6.08 24.50 -4.24
C SER A 154 -5.46 23.10 -4.32
N LEU A 155 -5.66 22.33 -5.40
CA LEU A 155 -4.93 21.06 -5.54
C LEU A 155 -3.44 21.41 -5.76
N PRO A 156 -2.54 21.04 -4.84
CA PRO A 156 -1.10 21.32 -4.95
C PRO A 156 -0.53 20.69 -6.22
N ASP A 157 0.77 20.91 -6.48
CA ASP A 157 1.63 20.24 -7.48
C ASP A 157 1.67 18.68 -7.34
N TRP A 158 0.58 18.01 -6.98
CA TRP A 158 0.47 16.58 -6.73
C TRP A 158 0.82 15.77 -7.97
N GLU A 159 0.46 16.24 -9.17
CA GLU A 159 0.83 15.58 -10.42
C GLU A 159 2.35 15.52 -10.56
N ARG A 160 3.01 16.65 -10.29
CA ARG A 160 4.47 16.73 -10.30
C ARG A 160 5.06 15.83 -9.23
N ARG A 161 4.52 15.83 -8.02
CA ARG A 161 4.98 14.97 -6.91
C ARG A 161 4.84 13.48 -7.25
N PHE A 162 3.70 13.09 -7.81
CA PHE A 162 3.47 11.73 -8.27
C PHE A 162 4.50 11.34 -9.33
N THR A 163 4.71 12.18 -10.35
CA THR A 163 5.70 11.93 -11.41
C THR A 163 7.12 11.83 -10.84
N ASP A 164 7.49 12.70 -9.88
CA ASP A 164 8.80 12.69 -9.23
C ASP A 164 9.02 11.39 -8.45
N LEU A 165 8.04 10.95 -7.65
CA LEU A 165 8.11 9.68 -6.91
C LEU A 165 8.13 8.47 -7.86
N ALA A 166 7.26 8.46 -8.87
CA ALA A 166 7.20 7.37 -9.84
C ALA A 166 8.51 7.23 -10.65
N SER A 167 9.17 8.35 -10.94
CA SER A 167 10.48 8.37 -11.60
C SER A 167 11.58 7.81 -10.68
N GLN A 168 11.61 8.21 -9.41
CA GLN A 168 12.56 7.68 -8.42
C GLN A 168 12.40 6.18 -8.21
N GLU A 169 11.16 5.69 -8.11
CA GLU A 169 10.83 4.27 -8.01
C GLU A 169 11.37 3.49 -9.23
N SER A 170 11.19 4.05 -10.44
CA SER A 170 11.71 3.44 -11.66
C SER A 170 13.24 3.39 -11.69
N GLU A 171 13.93 4.47 -11.27
CA GLU A 171 15.39 4.52 -11.21
C GLU A 171 15.96 3.50 -10.21
N ILE A 172 15.35 3.38 -9.03
CA ILE A 172 15.76 2.40 -8.02
C ILE A 172 15.57 0.98 -8.56
N MET A 173 14.41 0.69 -9.17
CA MET A 173 14.12 -0.63 -9.73
C MET A 173 15.09 -1.00 -10.85
N GLN A 174 15.42 -0.06 -11.74
CA GLN A 174 16.43 -0.28 -12.79
C GLN A 174 17.81 -0.56 -12.21
N ARG A 175 18.19 0.13 -11.12
CA ARG A 175 19.46 -0.11 -10.43
C ARG A 175 19.49 -1.50 -9.78
N LEU A 176 18.43 -1.90 -9.09
CA LEU A 176 18.31 -3.22 -8.45
C LEU A 176 18.40 -4.33 -9.50
N ASN A 177 17.63 -4.24 -10.59
CA ASN A 177 17.66 -5.20 -11.68
C ASN A 177 19.07 -5.32 -12.32
N ARG A 178 19.77 -4.18 -12.52
CA ARG A 178 21.16 -4.22 -13.00
C ARG A 178 22.11 -4.91 -12.01
N GLN A 179 21.91 -4.74 -10.71
CA GLN A 179 22.71 -5.41 -9.68
C GLN A 179 22.45 -6.91 -9.66
N GLU A 180 21.18 -7.33 -9.73
CA GLU A 180 20.79 -8.74 -9.84
C GLU A 180 21.38 -9.40 -11.09
N LEU A 181 21.27 -8.75 -12.26
CA LEU A 181 21.89 -9.24 -13.49
C LEU A 181 23.41 -9.34 -13.37
N ALA A 182 24.06 -8.37 -12.73
CA ALA A 182 25.50 -8.41 -12.51
C ALA A 182 25.91 -9.55 -11.56
N GLN A 183 25.13 -9.84 -10.52
CA GLN A 183 25.35 -10.97 -9.62
C GLN A 183 25.09 -12.31 -10.32
N ALA A 184 24.02 -12.41 -11.12
CA ALA A 184 23.69 -13.58 -11.92
C ALA A 184 24.80 -13.92 -12.92
N VAL A 185 25.35 -12.92 -13.62
CA VAL A 185 26.48 -13.10 -14.55
C VAL A 185 27.77 -13.51 -13.82
N ARG A 186 27.93 -13.12 -12.55
CA ARG A 186 29.06 -13.51 -11.70
C ARG A 186 28.87 -14.87 -11.01
N GLY A 187 27.71 -15.52 -11.15
CA GLY A 187 27.39 -16.76 -10.45
C GLY A 187 27.14 -16.57 -8.94
N GLU A 188 26.96 -15.33 -8.48
CA GLU A 188 26.76 -14.98 -7.06
C GLU A 188 25.27 -14.81 -6.72
N SER A 189 24.36 -15.08 -7.67
CA SER A 189 22.91 -14.96 -7.46
C SER A 189 22.31 -16.27 -6.93
N PRO A 190 21.54 -16.25 -5.83
CA PRO A 190 20.86 -17.44 -5.31
C PRO A 190 19.80 -18.00 -6.28
N ASP A 191 19.25 -17.16 -7.17
CA ASP A 191 18.14 -17.55 -8.07
C ASP A 191 18.56 -17.95 -9.50
N TYR A 192 19.83 -17.74 -9.87
CA TYR A 192 20.34 -18.07 -11.21
C TYR A 192 21.43 -19.13 -11.11
N PHE A 193 21.01 -20.39 -11.11
CA PHE A 193 21.92 -21.51 -11.32
C PHE A 193 22.59 -21.36 -12.70
N ALA A 194 23.88 -21.08 -12.72
CA ALA A 194 24.67 -21.31 -13.92
C ALA A 194 24.70 -22.83 -14.17
N LEU A 195 24.17 -23.28 -15.31
CA LEU A 195 24.12 -24.67 -15.78
C LEU A 195 25.48 -25.40 -15.80
N TRP A 196 26.57 -24.73 -15.44
CA TRP A 196 27.94 -25.24 -15.46
C TRP A 196 28.55 -25.46 -14.07
N ASP A 197 27.84 -25.14 -12.97
CA ASP A 197 28.38 -25.29 -11.60
C ASP A 197 28.24 -26.71 -11.01
N ASN A 198 27.94 -27.71 -11.84
CA ASN A 198 28.00 -29.12 -11.43
C ASN A 198 28.68 -29.99 -12.49
N LEU A 199 30.00 -29.89 -12.55
CA LEU A 199 30.88 -30.99 -12.97
C LEU A 199 32.16 -30.95 -12.12
N ASN A 200 32.03 -31.28 -10.82
CA ASN A 200 32.92 -32.20 -10.08
C ASN A 200 32.55 -32.30 -8.60
#